data_AF-A0A537MLG3-F1
#
_entry.id   AF-A0A537MLG3-F1
#
_cell.length_a   1.000
_cell.length_b   1.000
_cell.length_c   1.000
_cell.angle_alpha   90.00
_cell.angle_beta   90.00
_cell.angle_gamma   90.00
#
_symmetry.space_group_name_H-M   'P 1'
#
loop_
_entity.id
_entity.type
_entity.pdbx_description
1 polymer ?
#
loop_
_entity_poly.entity_id
_entity_poly.type
_entity_poly.pdbx_seq_one_letter_code
_entity_poly.pdbx_strand_id
1 'polypeptide(L)' 'MKQTAVAKAFAKAGKKMLFVFDYGEEWCFQVELVKLGGKKPETRYPRLLSSLGDAPEQYPEPD' A
#
# COMPACT_ATOMS: atom_id res chain seq x y z
N MET A 1 -1.71 12.54 17.16
CA MET A 1 -2.09 11.95 15.86
C MET A 1 -3.44 11.25 16.00
N LYS A 2 -4.36 11.39 15.05
CA LYS A 2 -5.61 10.63 15.05
C LYS A 2 -5.38 9.25 14.45
N GLN A 3 -5.79 8.20 15.14
CA GLN A 3 -5.73 6.83 14.62
C GLN A 3 -7.01 6.54 13.82
N THR A 4 -6.87 5.87 12.67
CA THR A 4 -7.99 5.40 11.86
C THR A 4 -7.68 3.99 11.37
N ALA A 5 -8.62 3.07 11.56
CA ALA A 5 -8.48 1.71 11.07
C ALA A 5 -8.51 1.70 9.53
N VAL A 6 -7.66 0.89 8.90
CA VAL A 6 -7.63 0.71 7.43
C VAL A 6 -9.00 0.29 6.89
N ALA A 7 -9.73 -0.54 7.63
CA ALA A 7 -11.10 -0.94 7.28
C ALA A 7 -12.09 0.22 7.14
N LYS A 8 -11.86 1.35 7.83
CA LYS A 8 -12.69 2.55 7.69
C LYS A 8 -12.43 3.27 6.36
N ALA A 9 -11.19 3.29 5.89
CA ALA A 9 -10.84 3.85 4.59
C ALA A 9 -11.24 2.91 3.43
N PHE A 10 -11.14 1.60 3.64
CA PHE A 10 -11.42 0.57 2.64
C PHE A 10 -12.57 -0.35 3.09
N ALA A 11 -13.80 0.18 3.10
CA ALA A 11 -14.96 -0.54 3.60
C ALA A 11 -15.45 -1.70 2.72
N LYS A 12 -15.09 -1.70 1.42
CA LYS A 12 -15.48 -2.74 0.47
C LYS A 12 -14.49 -2.85 -0.68
N ALA A 13 -14.48 -4.01 -1.35
CA ALA A 13 -13.66 -4.22 -2.53
C ALA A 13 -13.93 -3.17 -3.63
N GLY A 14 -12.89 -2.83 -4.40
CA GLY A 14 -12.90 -1.78 -5.42
C GLY A 14 -12.70 -0.36 -4.88
N LYS A 15 -12.59 -0.17 -3.55
CA LYS A 15 -12.19 1.13 -2.99
C LYS A 15 -10.73 1.42 -3.31
N LYS A 16 -10.47 2.64 -3.78
CA LYS A 16 -9.15 3.13 -4.18
C LYS A 16 -8.78 4.37 -3.35
N MET A 17 -7.49 4.54 -3.12
CA MET A 17 -6.90 5.69 -2.46
C MET A 17 -5.61 6.07 -3.20
N LEU A 18 -5.41 7.36 -3.43
CA LEU A 18 -4.09 7.88 -3.80
C LEU A 18 -3.31 8.11 -2.50
N PHE A 19 -2.22 7.37 -2.34
CA PHE A 19 -1.28 7.56 -1.26
C PHE A 19 -0.09 8.35 -1.79
N VAL A 20 -0.01 9.62 -1.37
CA VAL A 20 1.11 10.50 -1.69
C VAL A 20 2.16 10.34 -0.58
N PHE A 21 3.38 10.00 -0.96
CA PHE A 21 4.53 9.84 -0.09
C PHE A 21 5.66 10.74 -0.57
N ASP A 22 6.59 11.08 0.32
CA ASP A 22 7.71 12.00 0.07
C ASP A 22 7.26 13.26 -0.70
N TYR A 23 6.69 14.22 0.02
CA TYR A 23 6.13 15.43 -0.60
C TYR A 23 7.14 16.28 -1.38
N GLY A 24 8.45 16.04 -1.25
CA GLY A 24 9.45 16.70 -2.09
C GLY A 24 9.47 16.14 -3.52
N GLU A 25 9.31 14.81 -3.64
CA GLU A 25 9.40 14.07 -4.90
C GLU A 25 8.02 13.57 -5.40
N GLU A 26 6.95 13.90 -4.66
CA GLU A 26 5.54 13.65 -5.00
C GLU A 26 5.21 12.20 -5.41
N TRP A 27 5.76 11.22 -4.69
CA TRP A 27 5.53 9.81 -5.00
C TRP A 27 4.07 9.44 -4.84
N CYS A 28 3.45 9.05 -5.95
CA CYS A 28 2.02 8.76 -6.03
C CYS A 28 1.77 7.24 -6.16
N PHE A 29 1.19 6.64 -5.13
CA PHE A 29 0.82 5.22 -5.13
C PHE A 29 -0.69 5.04 -5.16
N GLN A 30 -1.20 4.34 -6.16
CA GLN A 30 -2.60 3.89 -6.16
C GLN A 30 -2.74 2.63 -5.30
N VAL A 31 -3.46 2.75 -4.18
CA VAL A 31 -3.78 1.62 -3.31
C VAL A 31 -5.23 1.21 -3.53
N GLU A 32 -5.46 -0.06 -3.83
CA GLU A 32 -6.79 -0.62 -4.06
C GLU A 32 -7.08 -1.82 -3.15
N LEU A 33 -8.25 -1.82 -2.52
CA LEU A 33 -8.77 -3.02 -1.87
C LEU A 33 -9.37 -3.95 -2.92
N VAL A 34 -8.59 -4.93 -3.38
CA VAL A 34 -9.03 -5.89 -4.40
C VAL A 34 -9.98 -6.96 -3.85
N LYS A 35 -9.78 -7.40 -2.61
CA LYS A 35 -10.58 -8.48 -2.00
C LYS A 35 -10.52 -8.43 -0.47
N LEU A 36 -11.63 -8.82 0.17
CA LEU A 36 -11.72 -9.14 1.59
C LEU A 36 -11.67 -10.66 1.80
N GLY A 37 -11.05 -11.10 2.88
CA GLY A 37 -10.94 -12.52 3.23
C GLY A 37 -10.63 -12.74 4.69
N GLY A 38 -10.81 -13.98 5.15
CA GLY A 38 -10.48 -14.37 6.53
C GLY A 38 -8.97 -14.52 6.75
N LYS A 39 -8.53 -14.33 7.99
CA LYS A 39 -7.16 -14.65 8.40
C LYS A 39 -6.92 -16.15 8.24
N LYS A 40 -5.90 -16.51 7.49
CA LYS A 40 -5.48 -17.91 7.34
C LYS A 40 -4.69 -18.37 8.58
N PRO A 41 -4.93 -19.57 9.12
CA PRO A 41 -4.10 -20.17 10.15
C PRO A 41 -2.63 -20.21 9.73
N GLU A 42 -1.72 -20.14 10.72
CA GLU A 42 -0.26 -20.26 10.55
C GLU A 42 0.37 -19.29 9.53
N THR A 43 -0.37 -18.25 9.14
CA THR A 43 0.07 -17.26 8.16
C THR A 43 0.49 -15.98 8.87
N ARG A 44 1.75 -15.58 8.69
CA ARG A 44 2.25 -14.26 9.09
C ARG A 44 1.86 -13.20 8.06
N TYR A 45 1.43 -12.05 8.56
CA TYR A 45 1.08 -10.86 7.78
C TYR A 45 1.93 -9.66 8.24
N PRO A 46 2.14 -8.64 7.38
CA PRO A 46 1.76 -8.56 5.96
C PRO A 46 2.53 -9.58 5.11
N ARG A 47 2.01 -9.89 3.91
CA ARG A 47 2.63 -10.83 2.96
C ARG A 47 2.55 -10.28 1.54
N LEU A 48 3.67 -10.31 0.84
CA LEU A 48 3.72 -10.08 -0.60
C LEU A 48 3.29 -11.35 -1.34
N LEU A 49 2.25 -11.24 -2.16
CA LEU A 49 1.76 -12.37 -2.98
C LEU A 49 2.33 -12.35 -4.39
N SER A 50 2.57 -11.15 -4.93
CA SER A 50 3.11 -10.91 -6.27
C SER A 50 3.69 -9.51 -6.35
N SER A 51 4.74 -9.34 -7.14
CA SER A 51 5.29 -8.04 -7.56
C SER A 51 5.49 -8.07 -9.07
N LEU A 52 5.39 -6.90 -9.70
CA LEU A 52 5.61 -6.75 -11.13
C LEU A 52 6.42 -5.48 -11.37
N GLY A 53 7.48 -5.60 -12.17
CA GLY A 53 8.45 -4.53 -12.37
C GLY A 53 9.36 -4.33 -11.16
N ASP A 54 10.32 -3.43 -11.34
CA ASP A 54 11.24 -3.02 -10.30
C ASP A 54 10.77 -1.72 -9.67
N ALA A 55 10.92 -1.60 -8.35
CA ALA A 55 10.70 -0.33 -7.69
C ALA A 55 11.80 0.65 -8.15
N PRO A 56 11.45 1.87 -8.57
CA PRO A 56 12.45 2.88 -8.89
C PRO A 56 13.31 3.19 -7.66
N GLU A 57 14.54 3.62 -7.92
CA GLU A 57 15.48 4.03 -6.89
C GLU A 57 14.92 5.22 -6.10
N GLN A 58 14.96 5.12 -4.77
CA GLN A 58 14.31 6.12 -3.91
C GLN A 58 15.13 7.42 -3.80
N TYR A 59 16.47 7.33 -3.79
CA TYR A 59 17.38 8.47 -3.88
C TYR A 59 18.62 8.02 -4.67
N PRO A 60 18.88 8.55 -5.88
CA PRO A 60 20.12 8.26 -6.59
C PRO A 60 21.32 8.85 -5.84
N GLU A 61 22.49 8.24 -5.96
CA GLU A 61 23.71 8.83 -5.40
C GLU A 61 24.01 10.18 -6.07
N PRO A 62 24.48 11.18 -5.31
CA PRO A 62 24.94 12.44 -5.87
C PRO A 62 26.22 12.21 -6.70
N ASP A 63 26.36 12.94 -7.81
CA ASP A 63 27.56 12.96 -8.65
C ASP A 63 28.85 13.36 -7.90
#